data_AF-A0A537QLD8-F1
#
_entry.id   AF-A0A537QLD8-F1
#
_cell.length_a   1.000
_cell.length_b   1.000
_cell.length_c   1.000
_cell.angle_alpha   90.00
_cell.angle_beta   90.00
_cell.angle_gamma   90.00
#
_symmetry.space_group_name_H-M   'P 1'
#
loop_
_entity.id
_entity.type
_entity.pdbx_description
1 polymer ?
#
loop_
_entity_poly.entity_id
_entity_poly.type
_entity_poly.pdbx_seq_one_letter_code
_entity_poly.pdbx_strand_id
1 'polypeptide(L)'
;MLRAANFEHLLQIVTTDLAVLIDVDVVTLGIENEATRMTRLPVPGLHLLRSGSVDALLGPNRDALLSSDTQADPALFGAAAGLVRSQALLRISISRSGPTGLMCIGTRNPDAFHPGLGTELLTFLARALEITIAQWLERGR
;
A
#
# COMPACT_ATOMS: atom_id res chain seq x y z
N MET A 1 -7.69 -2.34 -12.02
CA MET A 1 -6.22 -2.53 -12.19
C MET A 1 -5.87 -2.99 -13.60
N LEU A 2 -6.27 -4.19 -14.03
CA LEU A 2 -5.88 -4.76 -15.34
C LEU A 2 -6.34 -3.95 -16.57
N ARG A 3 -7.40 -3.15 -16.42
CA ARG A 3 -7.93 -2.26 -17.47
C ARG A 3 -7.35 -0.84 -17.42
N ALA A 4 -6.36 -0.58 -16.58
CA ALA A 4 -5.72 0.73 -16.53
C ALA A 4 -5.21 1.12 -17.92
N ALA A 5 -5.41 2.38 -18.29
CA ALA A 5 -4.98 2.89 -19.61
C ALA A 5 -3.49 3.28 -19.62
N ASN A 6 -2.96 3.63 -18.46
CA ASN A 6 -1.57 3.99 -18.21
C ASN A 6 -1.25 3.81 -16.72
N PHE A 7 -0.01 4.05 -16.31
CA PHE A 7 0.44 3.86 -14.93
C PHE A 7 -0.25 4.80 -13.92
N GLU A 8 -0.49 6.05 -14.28
CA GLU A 8 -1.20 7.01 -13.40
C GLU A 8 -2.65 6.56 -13.14
N HIS A 9 -3.35 6.10 -14.18
CA HIS A 9 -4.69 5.54 -14.06
C HIS A 9 -4.69 4.24 -13.21
N LEU A 10 -3.64 3.41 -13.28
CA LEU A 10 -3.49 2.28 -12.37
C LEU A 10 -3.44 2.75 -10.91
N LEU A 11 -2.60 3.75 -10.61
CA LEU A 11 -2.46 4.29 -9.26
C LEU A 11 -3.79 4.87 -8.77
N GLN A 12 -4.50 5.62 -9.60
CA GLN A 12 -5.84 6.14 -9.28
C GLN A 12 -6.84 5.01 -8.96
N ILE A 13 -6.89 3.96 -9.78
CA ILE A 13 -7.78 2.82 -9.50
C ILE A 13 -7.45 2.19 -8.14
N VAL A 14 -6.16 2.07 -7.80
CA VAL A 14 -5.74 1.44 -6.54
C VAL A 14 -6.01 2.33 -5.33
N THR A 15 -5.75 3.63 -5.42
CA THR A 15 -5.87 4.53 -4.27
C THR A 15 -7.28 5.09 -4.08
N THR A 16 -8.12 5.07 -5.12
CA THR A 16 -9.47 5.66 -5.09
C THR A 16 -10.55 4.60 -5.29
N ASP A 17 -10.61 3.97 -6.47
CA ASP A 17 -11.72 3.07 -6.81
C ASP A 17 -11.73 1.83 -5.92
N LEU A 18 -10.54 1.29 -5.64
CA LEU A 18 -10.39 0.10 -4.82
C LEU A 18 -10.83 0.33 -3.37
N ALA A 19 -10.60 1.53 -2.82
CA ALA A 19 -11.06 1.87 -1.48
C ALA A 19 -12.60 1.76 -1.38
N VAL A 20 -13.31 2.25 -2.40
CA VAL A 20 -14.77 2.12 -2.50
C VAL A 20 -15.18 0.65 -2.67
N LEU A 21 -14.49 -0.10 -3.53
CA LEU A 21 -14.84 -1.49 -3.83
C LEU A 21 -14.70 -2.44 -2.64
N ILE A 22 -13.74 -2.19 -1.74
CA ILE A 22 -13.51 -3.02 -0.54
C ILE A 22 -14.09 -2.38 0.73
N ASP A 23 -14.88 -1.31 0.60
CA ASP A 23 -15.56 -0.59 1.67
C ASP A 23 -14.61 -0.11 2.80
N VAL A 24 -13.57 0.61 2.41
CA VAL A 24 -12.57 1.21 3.31
C VAL A 24 -12.42 2.70 3.04
N ASP A 25 -11.88 3.43 4.01
CA ASP A 25 -11.79 4.88 3.92
C ASP A 25 -10.61 5.36 3.06
N VAL A 26 -9.51 4.62 3.05
CA VAL A 26 -8.30 5.02 2.35
C VAL A 26 -7.46 3.83 1.92
N VAL A 27 -6.93 3.91 0.71
CA VAL A 27 -5.86 3.04 0.23
C VAL A 27 -4.71 3.92 -0.24
N THR A 28 -3.50 3.63 0.26
CA THR A 28 -2.27 4.30 -0.18
C THR A 28 -1.20 3.27 -0.54
N LEU A 29 -0.17 3.75 -1.22
CA LEU A 29 1.00 2.98 -1.60
C LEU A 29 2.25 3.65 -1.04
N GLY A 30 3.08 2.88 -0.36
CA GLY A 30 4.43 3.25 0.05
C GLY A 30 5.47 2.59 -0.86
N ILE A 31 6.50 3.31 -1.26
CA ILE A 31 7.64 2.75 -2.00
C ILE A 31 8.93 3.14 -1.28
N GLU A 32 9.76 2.15 -0.96
CA GLU A 32 11.08 2.39 -0.42
C GLU A 32 12.00 3.03 -1.46
N ASN A 33 12.76 4.02 -1.01
CA ASN A 33 13.74 4.70 -1.83
C ASN A 33 15.05 4.91 -1.06
N GLU A 34 16.16 4.58 -1.71
CA GLU A 34 17.53 4.81 -1.25
C GLU A 34 17.94 6.29 -1.35
N ALA A 35 17.23 7.08 -2.15
CA ALA A 35 17.56 8.49 -2.37
C ALA A 35 17.50 9.28 -1.06
N THR A 36 18.61 9.95 -0.74
CA THR A 36 18.80 10.74 0.50
C THR A 36 17.79 11.88 0.66
N ARG A 37 17.13 12.30 -0.42
CA ARG A 37 16.05 13.30 -0.40
C ARG A 37 14.72 12.64 -0.66
N MET A 38 13.91 12.51 0.39
CA MET A 38 12.48 12.23 0.26
C MET A 38 11.79 13.43 -0.38
N THR A 39 11.67 13.41 -1.71
CA THR A 39 10.83 14.37 -2.44
C THR A 39 9.41 13.83 -2.43
N ARG A 40 8.41 14.65 -2.09
CA ARG A 40 7.02 14.21 -2.25
C ARG A 40 6.79 13.89 -3.72
N LEU A 41 6.29 12.68 -3.99
CA LEU A 41 5.85 12.36 -5.34
C LEU A 41 4.60 13.18 -5.63
N PRO A 42 4.46 13.74 -6.84
CA PRO A 42 3.29 14.54 -7.21
C PRO A 42 2.02 13.68 -7.41
N VAL A 43 2.05 12.40 -7.03
CA VAL A 43 0.98 11.44 -7.28
C VAL A 43 0.18 11.19 -5.99
N PRO A 44 -1.14 11.51 -5.97
CA PRO A 44 -1.98 11.26 -4.80
C PRO A 44 -1.98 9.80 -4.35
N GLY A 45 -1.90 9.59 -3.04
CA GLY A 45 -1.91 8.26 -2.43
C GLY A 45 -0.60 7.47 -2.59
N LEU A 46 0.46 8.08 -3.14
CA LEU A 46 1.78 7.47 -3.23
C LEU A 46 2.76 8.19 -2.29
N HIS A 47 3.41 7.41 -1.43
CA HIS A 47 4.32 7.87 -0.39
C HIS A 47 5.71 7.27 -0.59
N LEU A 48 6.74 8.11 -0.50
CA LEU A 48 8.11 7.60 -0.38
C LEU A 48 8.37 7.19 1.06
N LEU A 49 9.01 6.04 1.22
CA LEU A 49 9.48 5.53 2.50
C LEU A 49 11.01 5.46 2.47
N ARG A 50 11.63 5.56 3.64
CA ARG A 50 13.06 5.26 3.77
C ARG A 50 13.27 3.78 3.49
N SER A 51 14.37 3.43 2.82
CA SER A 51 14.80 2.03 2.69
C SER A 51 14.77 1.28 4.03
N GLY A 52 14.20 0.07 4.03
CA GLY A 52 13.99 -0.76 5.22
C GLY A 52 12.78 -0.41 6.09
N SER A 53 11.99 0.62 5.76
CA SER A 53 10.77 0.97 6.52
C SER A 53 9.73 -0.15 6.50
N VAL A 54 9.59 -0.87 5.38
CA VAL A 54 8.62 -1.96 5.23
C VAL A 54 8.96 -3.08 6.20
N ASP A 55 10.23 -3.48 6.28
CA ASP A 55 10.69 -4.50 7.23
C ASP A 55 10.59 -4.03 8.68
N ALA A 56 10.85 -2.76 8.95
CA ALA A 56 10.68 -2.19 10.29
C ALA A 56 9.21 -2.22 10.76
N LEU A 57 8.26 -2.04 9.84
CA LEU A 57 6.82 -2.04 10.14
C LEU A 57 6.23 -3.44 10.25
N LEU A 58 6.52 -4.31 9.29
CA LEU A 58 5.92 -5.66 9.19
C LEU A 58 6.73 -6.73 9.93
N GLY A 59 8.03 -6.53 10.08
CA GLY A 59 9.00 -7.58 10.34
C GLY A 59 9.50 -8.26 9.06
N PRO A 60 10.68 -8.89 9.11
CA PRO A 60 11.23 -9.61 7.97
C PRO A 60 10.34 -10.81 7.62
N ASN A 61 10.19 -11.10 6.32
CA ASN A 61 9.43 -12.24 5.78
C ASN A 61 7.93 -12.29 6.15
N ARG A 62 7.34 -11.17 6.56
CA ARG A 62 5.89 -11.05 6.76
C ARG A 62 5.26 -10.28 5.62
N ASP A 63 4.21 -10.87 5.04
CA ASP A 63 3.49 -10.29 3.89
C ASP A 63 2.38 -9.33 4.31
N ALA A 64 1.81 -9.50 5.50
CA ALA A 64 0.69 -8.69 5.97
C ALA A 64 0.71 -8.46 7.48
N LEU A 65 0.37 -7.24 7.90
CA LEU A 65 0.10 -6.86 9.28
C LEU A 65 -1.28 -6.23 9.37
N LEU A 66 -2.15 -6.80 10.20
CA LEU A 66 -3.45 -6.24 10.53
C LEU A 66 -3.39 -5.62 11.92
N SER A 67 -4.05 -4.49 12.10
CA SER A 67 -4.11 -3.78 13.38
C SER A 67 -5.50 -3.21 13.61
N SER A 68 -6.10 -3.57 14.74
CA SER A 68 -7.35 -3.04 15.26
C SER A 68 -7.09 -1.96 16.31
N ASP A 69 -8.00 -1.01 16.42
CA ASP A 69 -7.96 0.11 17.37
C ASP A 69 -6.57 0.77 17.52
N THR A 70 -5.97 1.17 16.40
CA THR A 70 -4.63 1.75 16.33
C THR A 70 -4.65 3.19 15.85
N GLN A 71 -3.56 3.92 16.12
CA GLN A 71 -3.27 5.19 15.46
C GLN A 71 -2.43 4.93 14.22
N ALA A 72 -2.91 5.43 13.08
CA ALA A 72 -2.20 5.29 11.82
C ALA A 72 -1.03 6.27 11.69
N ASP A 73 0.04 5.81 11.04
CA ASP A 73 1.22 6.62 10.76
C ASP A 73 0.94 7.65 9.64
N PRO A 74 1.13 8.96 9.88
CA PRO A 74 1.04 9.99 8.85
C PRO A 74 1.96 9.78 7.65
N ALA A 75 3.09 9.07 7.80
CA ALA A 75 3.96 8.72 6.69
C ALA A 75 3.30 7.73 5.71
N LEU A 76 2.36 6.91 6.19
CA LEU A 76 1.65 5.90 5.40
C LEU A 76 0.34 6.43 4.83
N PHE A 77 -0.41 7.20 5.62
CA PHE A 77 -1.79 7.60 5.27
C PHE A 77 -1.95 9.11 5.00
N GLY A 78 -0.89 9.90 5.16
CA GLY A 78 -0.92 11.35 4.94
C GLY A 78 -2.02 12.02 5.76
N ALA A 79 -2.85 12.84 5.10
CA ALA A 79 -3.93 13.58 5.75
C ALA A 79 -5.03 12.67 6.34
N ALA A 80 -5.17 11.44 5.86
CA ALA A 80 -6.19 10.51 6.36
C ALA A 80 -5.79 9.84 7.69
N ALA A 81 -4.50 9.90 8.09
CA ALA A 81 -3.98 9.19 9.25
C ALA A 81 -4.76 9.45 10.55
N GLY A 82 -5.22 10.68 10.77
CA GLY A 82 -5.99 11.04 11.97
C GLY A 82 -7.37 10.39 12.07
N LEU A 83 -7.89 9.82 10.98
CA LEU A 83 -9.19 9.16 10.93
C LEU A 83 -9.07 7.63 10.95
N VAL A 84 -7.92 7.09 10.55
CA VAL A 84 -7.73 5.63 10.49
C VAL A 84 -7.58 5.07 11.89
N ARG A 85 -8.47 4.14 12.24
CA ARG A 85 -8.53 3.42 13.52
C ARG A 85 -8.27 1.93 13.38
N SER A 86 -8.33 1.39 12.18
CA SER A 86 -7.89 0.04 11.88
C SER A 86 -7.22 0.01 10.51
N GLN A 87 -6.19 -0.82 10.36
CA GLN A 87 -5.38 -0.87 9.15
C GLN A 87 -4.94 -2.27 8.77
N ALA A 88 -4.77 -2.48 7.46
CA ALA A 88 -4.02 -3.59 6.89
C ALA A 88 -2.82 -3.03 6.11
N LEU A 89 -1.63 -3.51 6.46
CA LEU A 89 -0.39 -3.22 5.73
C LEU A 89 0.03 -4.47 4.98
N LEU A 90 0.22 -4.37 3.67
CA LEU A 90 0.53 -5.49 2.79
C LEU A 90 1.82 -5.21 2.03
N ARG A 91 2.80 -6.09 2.16
CA ARG A 91 4.05 -5.99 1.41
C ARG A 91 3.78 -6.11 -0.08
N ILE A 92 4.44 -5.28 -0.88
CA ILE A 92 4.45 -5.35 -2.35
C ILE A 92 5.91 -5.52 -2.78
N SER A 93 6.20 -6.54 -3.59
CA SER A 93 7.50 -6.72 -4.26
C SER A 93 7.31 -6.70 -5.78
N ILE A 94 7.81 -5.66 -6.43
CA ILE A 94 7.67 -5.47 -7.89
C ILE A 94 8.62 -6.41 -8.66
N SER A 95 9.78 -6.74 -8.09
CA SER A 95 10.70 -7.77 -8.61
C SER A 95 11.74 -8.13 -7.55
N ARG A 96 12.50 -9.23 -7.75
CA ARG A 96 13.55 -9.67 -6.80
C ARG A 96 14.62 -8.61 -6.49
N SER A 97 14.87 -7.69 -7.42
CA SER A 97 15.84 -6.60 -7.29
C SER A 97 15.20 -5.21 -7.34
N GLY A 98 13.86 -5.15 -7.35
CA GLY A 98 13.11 -3.90 -7.37
C GLY A 98 12.91 -3.34 -5.98
N PRO A 99 12.46 -2.08 -5.86
CA PRO A 99 12.15 -1.49 -4.56
C PRO A 99 11.02 -2.28 -3.89
N THR A 100 11.15 -2.47 -2.58
CA THR A 100 10.07 -2.98 -1.73
C THR A 100 9.02 -1.88 -1.56
N GLY A 101 7.76 -2.26 -1.63
CA GLY A 101 6.62 -1.39 -1.41
C GLY A 101 5.67 -1.90 -0.34
N LEU A 102 4.67 -1.08 -0.06
CA LEU A 102 3.64 -1.31 0.94
C LEU A 102 2.29 -0.84 0.40
N MET A 103 1.28 -1.70 0.38
CA MET A 103 -0.11 -1.28 0.29
C MET A 103 -0.61 -1.00 1.70
N CYS A 104 -1.16 0.19 1.93
CA CYS A 104 -1.76 0.53 3.21
C CYS A 104 -3.26 0.71 3.01
N ILE A 105 -4.05 -0.01 3.79
CA ILE A 105 -5.51 0.05 3.76
C ILE A 105 -5.95 0.53 5.15
N GLY A 106 -6.78 1.57 5.20
CA GLY A 106 -7.19 2.19 6.45
C GLY A 106 -8.70 2.41 6.51
N THR A 107 -9.26 2.25 7.71
CA THR A 107 -10.67 2.51 7.99
C THR A 107 -10.85 3.13 9.38
N ARG A 108 -11.95 3.88 9.53
CA ARG A 108 -12.45 4.48 10.77
C ARG A 108 -13.06 3.45 11.71
N ASN A 109 -13.46 2.29 11.19
CA ASN A 109 -13.99 1.19 12.01
C ASN A 109 -12.83 0.50 12.77
N PRO A 110 -12.74 0.61 14.10
CA PRO A 110 -11.62 0.05 14.87
C PRO A 110 -11.53 -1.49 14.81
N ASP A 111 -12.64 -2.17 14.48
CA ASP A 111 -12.74 -3.63 14.51
C ASP A 111 -12.51 -4.31 13.14
N ALA A 112 -12.30 -3.53 12.08
CA ALA A 112 -12.30 -4.04 10.71
C ALA A 112 -11.11 -4.95 10.37
N PHE A 113 -9.88 -4.59 10.77
CA PHE A 113 -8.66 -5.34 10.50
C PHE A 113 -8.05 -5.88 11.80
N HIS A 114 -8.78 -6.77 12.47
CA HIS A 114 -8.27 -7.45 13.66
C HIS A 114 -7.22 -8.53 13.29
N PRO A 115 -6.20 -8.78 14.14
CA PRO A 115 -5.12 -9.74 13.83
C PRO A 115 -5.56 -11.19 13.53
N GLY A 116 -6.75 -11.60 13.96
CA GLY A 116 -7.33 -12.92 13.68
C GLY A 116 -8.08 -13.05 12.34
N LEU A 117 -8.17 -11.98 11.54
CA LEU A 117 -8.85 -12.01 10.24
C LEU A 117 -7.95 -12.69 9.21
N GLY A 118 -8.53 -13.51 8.34
CA GLY A 118 -7.81 -14.07 7.20
C GLY A 118 -7.29 -12.97 6.26
N THR A 119 -6.03 -13.08 5.83
CA THR A 119 -5.39 -12.09 4.94
C THR A 119 -5.39 -12.52 3.48
N GLU A 120 -5.95 -13.67 3.13
CA GLU A 120 -5.78 -14.32 1.82
C GLU A 120 -6.25 -13.43 0.66
N LEU A 121 -7.42 -12.81 0.78
CA LEU A 121 -7.96 -11.92 -0.24
C LEU A 121 -7.08 -10.67 -0.41
N LEU A 122 -6.64 -10.09 0.71
CA LEU A 122 -5.80 -8.89 0.72
C LEU A 122 -4.42 -9.18 0.12
N THR A 123 -3.80 -10.30 0.52
CA THR A 123 -2.52 -10.75 -0.03
C THR A 123 -2.65 -11.08 -1.53
N PHE A 124 -3.76 -11.71 -1.96
CA PHE A 124 -4.03 -11.94 -3.38
C PHE A 124 -4.13 -10.62 -4.15
N LEU A 125 -4.84 -9.63 -3.59
CA LEU A 125 -4.99 -8.30 -4.18
C LEU A 125 -3.65 -7.58 -4.33
N ALA A 126 -2.81 -7.60 -3.27
CA ALA A 126 -1.46 -7.06 -3.30
C ALA A 126 -0.60 -7.73 -4.39
N ARG A 127 -0.68 -9.06 -4.51
CA ARG A 127 0.06 -9.82 -5.53
C ARG A 127 -0.42 -9.56 -6.96
N ALA A 128 -1.73 -9.38 -7.15
CA ALA A 128 -2.26 -8.96 -8.45
C ALA A 128 -1.78 -7.55 -8.83
N LEU A 129 -1.67 -6.65 -7.84
CA LEU A 129 -1.12 -5.32 -8.02
C LEU A 129 0.38 -5.37 -8.36
N GLU A 130 1.19 -6.18 -7.67
CA GLU A 130 2.62 -6.40 -7.97
C GLU A 130 2.82 -6.75 -9.44
N ILE A 131 2.10 -7.77 -9.92
CA ILE A 131 2.17 -8.26 -11.31
C ILE A 131 1.77 -7.14 -12.28
N THR A 132 0.72 -6.38 -11.96
CA THR A 132 0.25 -5.30 -12.81
C THR A 132 1.29 -4.18 -12.88
N ILE A 133 1.89 -3.77 -11.76
CA ILE A 133 2.95 -2.75 -11.72
C ILE A 133 4.18 -3.21 -12.51
N ALA A 134 4.62 -4.46 -12.31
CA ALA A 134 5.76 -5.02 -13.03
C ALA A 134 5.56 -4.96 -14.55
N GLN A 135 4.38 -5.34 -15.04
CA GLN A 135 4.03 -5.25 -16.47
C GLN A 135 4.11 -3.81 -17.02
N TRP A 136 3.69 -2.80 -16.24
CA TRP A 136 3.79 -1.40 -16.67
C TRP A 136 5.23 -0.89 -16.71
N LEU A 137 6.07 -1.30 -15.75
CA LEU A 137 7.48 -0.90 -15.73
C LEU A 137 8.30 -1.60 -16.81
N GLU A 138 7.98 -2.84 -17.17
CA GLU A 138 8.61 -3.55 -18.29
C GLU A 138 8.28 -2.90 -19.63
N ARG A 139 7.05 -2.41 -19.83
CA ARG A 139 6.64 -1.71 -21.06
C ARG A 139 7.27 -0.34 -21.24
N GLY A 140 7.73 0.28 -20.15
CA GLY A 140 8.38 1.59 -20.17
C GLY A 140 9.89 1.54 -20.40
N ARG A 141 10.48 0.35 -20.53
CA ARG A 141 11.89 0.11 -20.90
C ARG A 141 12.02 -0.11 -22.40
#